data_AF-H5TDR6-F1
#
_entry.id   AF-H5TDR6-F1
#
_cell.length_a   1.000
_cell.length_b   1.000
_cell.length_c   1.000
_cell.angle_alpha   90.00
_cell.angle_beta   90.00
_cell.angle_gamma   90.00
#
_symmetry.space_group_name_H-M   'P 1'
#
loop_
_entity.id
_entity.type
_entity.pdbx_description
1 polymer ?
#
loop_
_entity_poly.entity_id
_entity_poly.type
_entity_poly.pdbx_seq_one_letter_code
_entity_poly.pdbx_strand_id
1 'polypeptide(L)' 'MSERWLSVEEIAIHLGVSKDTIYAWREKKGLPAHRIGRLWKFKAKEVDD' A
#
# COMPACT_ATOMS: atom_id res chain seq x y z
N MET A 1 14.71 -3.38 -12.29
CA MET A 1 13.72 -2.38 -11.88
C MET A 1 13.57 -2.49 -10.38
N SER A 2 14.09 -1.53 -9.61
CA SER A 2 14.11 -1.60 -8.15
C SER A 2 12.68 -1.48 -7.62
N GLU A 3 12.09 -2.59 -7.18
CA GLU A 3 10.77 -2.59 -6.53
C GLU A 3 10.87 -1.80 -5.22
N ARG A 4 10.45 -0.53 -5.28
CA ARG A 4 10.49 0.37 -4.14
C ARG A 4 9.31 0.06 -3.22
N TRP A 5 9.62 -0.27 -1.98
CA TRP A 5 8.63 -0.44 -0.92
C TRP A 5 8.09 0.91 -0.50
N LEU A 6 6.80 1.13 -0.73
CA LEU A 6 6.05 2.31 -0.34
C LEU A 6 5.43 2.13 1.05
N SER A 7 5.42 3.19 1.84
CA SER A 7 4.69 3.27 3.10
C SER A 7 3.20 3.54 2.83
N VAL A 8 2.34 3.40 3.86
CA VAL A 8 0.88 3.71 3.75
C VAL A 8 0.65 5.12 3.17
N GLU A 9 1.46 6.10 3.56
CA GLU A 9 1.32 7.47 3.08
C GLU A 9 1.70 7.61 1.61
N GLU A 10 2.79 6.95 1.19
CA GLU A 10 3.28 7.02 -0.18
C GLU A 10 2.31 6.34 -1.14
N ILE A 11 1.74 5.18 -0.76
CA ILE A 11 0.75 4.49 -1.59
C ILE A 11 -0.58 5.25 -1.66
N ALA A 12 -0.97 5.92 -0.56
CA ALA A 12 -2.13 6.79 -0.54
C ALA A 12 -1.97 7.94 -1.54
N ILE A 13 -0.80 8.60 -1.56
CA ILE A 13 -0.48 9.66 -2.53
C ILE A 13 -0.44 9.10 -3.95
N HIS A 14 0.19 7.94 -4.16
CA HIS A 14 0.32 7.30 -5.47
C HIS A 14 -1.06 6.99 -6.09
N LEU A 15 -2.00 6.48 -5.29
CA LEU A 15 -3.36 6.18 -5.75
C LEU A 15 -4.32 7.37 -5.70
N GLY A 16 -3.89 8.51 -5.14
CA GLY A 16 -4.76 9.68 -4.93
C GLY A 16 -5.91 9.43 -3.95
N VAL A 17 -5.71 8.53 -2.97
CA VAL A 17 -6.72 8.18 -1.96
C VAL A 17 -6.24 8.52 -0.55
N SER A 18 -7.16 8.52 0.42
CA SER A 18 -6.84 8.74 1.84
C SER A 18 -6.21 7.50 2.47
N LYS A 19 -5.42 7.69 3.54
CA LYS A 19 -4.85 6.57 4.33
C LYS A 19 -5.93 5.64 4.88
N ASP A 20 -7.07 6.21 5.29
CA ASP A 20 -8.26 5.45 5.71
C ASP A 20 -8.75 4.49 4.62
N THR A 21 -8.74 4.94 3.36
CA THR A 21 -9.11 4.11 2.22
C THR A 21 -8.15 2.95 2.04
N ILE A 22 -6.84 3.19 2.21
CA ILE A 22 -5.81 2.13 2.16
C ILE A 22 -6.03 1.10 3.28
N TYR A 23 -6.31 1.52 4.51
CA TYR A 23 -6.63 0.60 5.61
C TYR A 23 -7.92 -0.19 5.33
N ALA A 24 -8.97 0.49 4.85
CA ALA A 24 -10.22 -0.15 4.48
C ALA A 24 -10.05 -1.16 3.33
N TRP A 25 -9.20 -0.86 2.34
CA TRP A 25 -8.92 -1.77 1.23
C TRP A 25 -8.06 -2.96 1.65
N ARG A 26 -7.13 -2.76 2.59
CA ARG A 26 -6.40 -3.87 3.21
C ARG A 26 -7.36 -4.85 3.88
N GLU A 27 -8.36 -4.36 4.62
CA GLU A 27 -9.32 -5.22 5.33
C GLU A 27 -10.41 -5.80 4.42
N LYS A 28 -10.95 -5.02 3.48
CA LYS A 28 -12.14 -5.39 2.69
C LYS A 28 -11.83 -5.90 1.28
N LYS A 29 -10.77 -5.38 0.65
CA LYS A 29 -10.39 -5.71 -0.73
C LYS A 29 -9.15 -6.61 -0.83
N GLY A 30 -8.48 -6.89 0.29
CA GLY A 30 -7.25 -7.68 0.27
C GLY A 30 -6.11 -6.97 -0.45
N LEU A 31 -5.97 -5.65 -0.23
CA LEU A 31 -4.86 -4.87 -0.80
C LEU A 31 -3.51 -5.54 -0.50
N PRO A 32 -2.63 -5.77 -1.50
CA PRO A 32 -1.34 -6.43 -1.30
C PRO A 32 -0.44 -5.59 -0.40
N ALA A 33 -0.47 -5.93 0.89
CA ALA A 33 0.21 -5.25 1.97
C ALA A 33 1.16 -6.23 2.65
N HIS A 34 2.43 -5.87 2.74
CA HIS A 34 3.46 -6.68 3.36
C HIS A 34 3.86 -6.08 4.70
N ARG A 35 3.91 -6.90 5.74
CA ARG A 35 4.29 -6.43 7.08
C ARG A 35 5.80 -6.55 7.25
N ILE A 36 6.51 -5.43 7.27
CA ILE A 36 7.95 -5.38 7.53
C ILE A 36 8.14 -4.78 8.92
N GLY A 37 8.38 -5.65 9.90
CA GLY A 37 8.45 -5.28 11.32
C GLY A 37 7.09 -4.80 11.85
N ARG A 38 7.02 -3.55 12.29
CA ARG A 38 5.77 -2.91 12.79
C ARG A 38 5.02 -2.12 11.73
N LEU A 39 5.62 -1.92 10.55
CA LEU A 39 5.07 -1.06 9.50
C LEU A 39 4.54 -1.90 8.34
N TRP A 40 3.45 -1.42 7.74
CA TRP A 40 2.95 -1.92 6.48
C TRP A 40 3.72 -1.27 5.33
N LYS A 41 4.16 -2.11 4.40
CA LYS A 41 4.85 -1.75 3.18
C LYS A 41 4.11 -2.31 1.98
N PHE A 42 4.04 -1.53 0.93
CA PHE A 42 3.31 -1.82 -0.30
C PHE A 42 4.28 -1.77 -1.46
N LYS A 43 4.07 -2.60 -2.48
CA LYS A 43 4.80 -2.47 -3.74
C LYS A 43 3.90 -1.79 -4.75
N ALA A 44 4.34 -0.69 -5.34
CA ALA A 44 3.55 0.04 -6.36
C ALA A 44 3.05 -0.90 -7.46
N LYS A 45 3.93 -1.78 -7.96
CA LYS A 45 3.62 -2.73 -9.03
C LYS A 45 2.52 -3.75 -8.67
N GLU A 46 2.36 -4.10 -7.40
CA GLU A 46 1.27 -5.01 -6.99
C GLU A 46 -0.07 -4.28 -6.82
N VAL A 47 -0.05 -2.96 -6.68
CA VAL A 47 -1.25 -2.14 -6.45
C VAL A 47 -1.76 -1.51 -7.75
N ASP A 48 -0.89 -1.33 -8.74
CA ASP A 48 -1.23 -0.80 -10.08
C ASP A 48 -1.73 -1.88 -11.08
N ASP A 49 -1.79 -3.17 -10.68
CA ASP A 49 -2.31 -4.30 -11.49
C ASP A 49 -3.72 -4.69 -11.02
#